data_AF-A0A7S4CPR8-F1
#
_entry.id   AF-A0A7S4CPR8-F1
#
_cell.length_a   1.000
_cell.length_b   1.000
_cell.length_c   1.000
_cell.angle_alpha   90.00
_cell.angle_beta   90.00
_cell.angle_gamma   90.00
#
_symmetry.space_group_name_H-M   'P 1'
#
loop_
_entity.id
_entity.type
_entity.pdbx_description
1 polymer ?
#
loop_
_entity_poly.entity_id
_entity_poly.type
_entity_poly.pdbx_seq_one_letter_code
_entity_poly.pdbx_strand_id
1 'polypeptide(L)'
;HTLLRFLIRLQAMYHRVPFHNFYLAADTAHSMSLLVKALEGTDVLTPLDKLVLLTAAVLSFVGHPGLNNSRQYTVSSATAPPTAVCGVPLQLQLHHTALGMQLLANPNYGILQSLSKSDQRNAKRDICGCLLGTDMALHKEVVSHGRAALAS
;
A
#
# COMPACT_ATOMS: atom_id res chain seq x y z
N HIS A 1 13.53 -0.65 18.40
CA HIS A 1 13.15 0.49 17.55
C HIS A 1 12.91 0.12 16.07
N THR A 2 12.36 -1.05 15.76
CA THR A 2 12.14 -1.51 14.36
C THR A 2 11.15 -0.63 13.60
N LEU A 3 10.02 -0.29 14.23
CA LEU A 3 8.98 0.56 13.64
C LEU A 3 9.48 1.97 13.28
N LEU A 4 10.25 2.62 14.17
CA LEU A 4 10.79 3.95 13.89
C LEU A 4 11.75 3.92 12.69
N ARG A 5 12.63 2.92 12.60
CA ARG A 5 13.54 2.75 11.46
C ARG A 5 12.77 2.49 10.16
N PHE A 6 11.71 1.70 10.22
CA PHE A 6 10.81 1.47 9.09
C PHE A 6 10.21 2.77 8.58
N LEU A 7 9.62 3.57 9.48
CA LEU A 7 8.95 4.82 9.11
C LEU A 7 9.93 5.87 8.56
N ILE A 8 11.13 5.99 9.14
CA ILE A 8 12.18 6.88 8.62
C ILE A 8 12.58 6.46 7.19
N ARG A 9 12.74 5.15 6.96
CA ARG A 9 13.15 4.65 5.64
C ARG A 9 12.03 4.78 4.61
N LEU A 10 10.79 4.55 5.03
CA LEU A 10 9.60 4.78 4.22
C LEU A 10 9.46 6.26 3.83
N GLN A 11 9.57 7.19 4.77
CA GLN A 11 9.49 8.62 4.50
C GLN A 11 10.53 9.06 3.45
N ALA A 12 11.75 8.54 3.52
CA ALA A 12 12.80 8.85 2.56
C ALA A 12 12.51 8.36 1.14
N MET A 13 11.55 7.44 0.96
CA MET A 13 11.12 6.92 -0.34
C MET A 13 9.95 7.72 -0.95
N TYR A 14 9.37 8.66 -0.22
CA TYR A 14 8.35 9.56 -0.75
C TYR A 14 8.97 10.78 -1.43
N HIS A 15 8.51 11.08 -2.64
CA HIS A 15 8.94 12.27 -3.37
C HIS A 15 8.25 13.53 -2.86
N ARG A 16 8.91 14.68 -3.04
CA ARG A 16 8.33 16.00 -2.75
C ARG A 16 7.40 16.42 -3.89
N VAL A 17 6.17 15.92 -3.85
CA VAL A 17 5.10 16.25 -4.81
C VAL A 17 3.93 16.93 -4.09
N PRO A 18 3.08 17.70 -4.78
CA PRO A 18 2.03 18.48 -4.12
C PRO A 18 0.99 17.64 -3.36
N PHE A 19 0.71 16.41 -3.82
CA PHE A 19 -0.36 15.57 -3.25
C PHE A 19 0.12 14.21 -2.73
N HIS A 20 0.59 13.30 -3.60
CA HIS A 20 1.05 11.94 -3.24
C HIS A 20 2.41 11.93 -2.54
N ASN A 21 2.51 12.65 -1.42
CA ASN A 21 3.69 12.77 -0.58
C ASN A 21 3.48 12.03 0.76
N PHE A 22 4.49 12.07 1.63
CA PHE A 22 4.44 11.37 2.91
C PHE A 22 3.32 11.85 3.83
N TYR A 23 2.90 13.12 3.74
CA TYR A 23 1.81 13.64 4.56
C TYR A 23 0.47 12.99 4.21
N LEU A 24 0.20 12.77 2.91
CA LEU A 24 -0.99 12.04 2.48
C LEU A 24 -0.98 10.60 2.99
N ALA A 25 0.19 9.93 2.95
CA ALA A 25 0.32 8.58 3.48
C ALA A 25 0.07 8.53 5.00
N ALA A 26 0.55 9.53 5.75
CA ALA A 26 0.31 9.66 7.19
C ALA A 26 -1.17 9.92 7.50
N ASP A 27 -1.83 10.81 6.74
CA ASP A 27 -3.27 11.08 6.85
C ASP A 27 -4.11 9.84 6.52
N THR A 28 -3.74 9.10 5.47
CA THR A 28 -4.39 7.84 5.08
C THR A 28 -4.26 6.79 6.19
N ALA A 29 -3.07 6.66 6.79
CA ALA A 29 -2.84 5.74 7.90
C ALA A 29 -3.60 6.14 9.16
N HIS A 30 -3.68 7.44 9.46
CA HIS A 30 -4.48 7.95 10.57
C HIS A 30 -5.97 7.68 10.35
N SER A 31 -6.50 7.98 9.16
CA SER A 31 -7.89 7.70 8.80
C SER A 31 -8.21 6.20 8.88
N MET A 32 -7.29 5.35 8.40
CA MET A 32 -7.41 3.90 8.53
C MET A 32 -7.42 3.46 10.00
N SER A 33 -6.60 4.08 10.87
CA SER A 33 -6.60 3.77 12.30
C SER A 33 -7.92 4.12 12.99
N LEU A 34 -8.57 5.20 12.57
CA LEU A 34 -9.90 5.57 13.06
C LEU A 34 -10.96 4.58 12.62
N LEU A 35 -10.91 4.12 11.36
CA LEU A 35 -11.82 3.08 10.85
C LEU A 35 -11.63 1.75 11.57
N VAL A 36 -10.38 1.32 11.74
CA VAL A 36 -10.04 0.11 12.51
C VAL A 36 -10.59 0.21 13.93
N LYS A 37 -10.44 1.38 14.58
CA LYS A 37 -10.96 1.63 15.93
C LYS A 37 -12.49 1.62 15.97
N ALA A 38 -13.16 2.18 14.96
CA ALA A 38 -14.62 2.14 14.87
C ALA A 38 -15.18 0.72 14.70
N LEU A 39 -14.39 -0.19 14.14
CA LEU A 39 -14.70 -1.61 13.99
C LEU A 39 -14.20 -2.47 15.17
N GLU A 40 -13.65 -1.87 16.24
CA GLU A 40 -13.28 -2.63 17.42
C GLU A 40 -14.52 -3.22 18.10
N GLY A 41 -14.50 -4.52 18.37
CA GLY A 41 -15.59 -5.25 19.02
C GLY A 41 -16.62 -5.86 18.06
N THR A 42 -16.47 -5.71 16.74
CA THR A 42 -17.35 -6.36 15.75
C THR A 42 -16.85 -7.74 15.29
N ASP A 43 -15.68 -8.19 15.77
CA ASP A 43 -14.98 -9.41 15.34
C ASP A 43 -14.72 -9.55 13.82
N VAL A 44 -14.94 -8.47 13.05
CA VAL A 44 -14.73 -8.43 11.59
C VAL A 44 -13.24 -8.44 11.22
N LEU A 45 -12.37 -7.91 12.10
CA LEU A 45 -10.93 -7.76 11.84
C LEU A 45 -10.09 -8.45 12.90
N THR A 46 -9.25 -9.40 12.47
CA THR A 46 -8.24 -10.01 13.33
C THR A 46 -7.10 -9.02 13.63
N PRO A 47 -6.28 -9.27 14.67
CA PRO A 47 -5.08 -8.45 14.90
C PRO A 47 -4.12 -8.38 13.70
N LEU A 48 -4.04 -9.46 12.91
CA LEU A 48 -3.22 -9.49 11.70
C LEU A 48 -3.80 -8.57 10.62
N ASP A 49 -5.13 -8.56 10.44
CA ASP A 49 -5.80 -7.68 9.47
C ASP A 49 -5.58 -6.21 9.81
N LYS A 50 -5.66 -5.85 11.10
CA LYS A 50 -5.37 -4.48 11.56
C LYS A 50 -3.94 -4.06 11.21
N LEU A 51 -2.96 -4.94 11.44
CA LEU A 51 -1.57 -4.70 11.08
C LEU A 51 -1.40 -4.55 9.56
N VAL A 52 -2.05 -5.41 8.77
CA VAL A 52 -2.05 -5.36 7.30
C VAL A 52 -2.61 -4.04 6.80
N LEU A 53 -3.79 -3.63 7.27
CA LEU A 53 -4.46 -2.41 6.83
C LEU A 53 -3.63 -1.15 7.13
N LEU A 54 -3.10 -1.04 8.34
CA LEU A 54 -2.25 0.09 8.73
C LEU A 54 -0.93 0.12 7.95
N THR A 55 -0.34 -1.06 7.69
CA THR A 55 0.89 -1.18 6.90
C THR A 55 0.64 -0.82 5.43
N ALA A 56 -0.46 -1.30 4.84
CA ALA A 56 -0.84 -0.96 3.47
C ALA A 56 -1.14 0.54 3.32
N ALA A 57 -1.81 1.16 4.31
CA ALA A 57 -2.13 2.57 4.28
C ALA A 57 -0.87 3.47 4.14
N VAL A 58 0.19 3.19 4.91
CA VAL A 58 1.45 3.97 4.81
C VAL A 58 2.25 3.66 3.53
N LEU A 59 2.04 2.49 2.91
CA LEU A 59 2.73 2.07 1.69
C LEU A 59 2.00 2.47 0.40
N SER A 60 0.73 2.87 0.48
CA SER A 60 -0.20 3.10 -0.64
C SER A 60 0.34 3.97 -1.78
N PHE A 61 1.25 4.91 -1.49
CA PHE A 61 1.78 5.85 -2.48
C PHE A 61 3.32 5.96 -2.46
N VAL A 62 4.02 4.96 -1.93
CA VAL A 62 5.49 5.00 -1.80
C VAL A 62 6.16 5.10 -3.18
N GLY A 63 7.11 6.02 -3.37
CA GLY A 63 7.78 6.24 -4.66
C GLY A 63 6.91 6.92 -5.73
N HIS A 64 5.74 7.45 -5.38
CA HIS A 64 4.85 8.07 -6.37
C HIS A 64 5.46 9.34 -7.01
N PRO A 65 5.57 9.42 -8.36
CA PRO A 65 6.27 10.52 -9.04
C PRO A 65 5.44 11.81 -9.15
N GLY A 66 4.17 11.78 -8.75
CA GLY A 66 3.25 12.93 -8.81
C GLY A 66 2.41 13.00 -10.09
N LEU A 67 2.56 12.01 -10.97
CA LEU A 67 1.77 11.82 -12.18
C LEU A 67 0.84 10.62 -11.99
N ASN A 68 -0.39 10.68 -12.51
CA ASN A 68 -1.27 9.51 -12.55
C ASN A 68 -0.88 8.55 -13.69
N ASN A 69 -1.36 7.30 -13.65
CA ASN A 69 -1.08 6.27 -14.66
C ASN A 69 -1.25 6.78 -16.11
N SER A 70 -2.31 7.55 -16.38
CA SER A 70 -2.60 8.08 -17.71
C SER A 70 -1.62 9.16 -18.19
N ARG A 71 -1.12 10.02 -17.30
CA ARG A 71 -0.09 11.01 -17.64
C ARG A 71 1.32 10.42 -17.65
N GLN A 72 1.58 9.39 -16.84
CA GLN A 72 2.83 8.65 -16.91
C GLN A 72 2.99 8.00 -18.28
N TYR A 73 1.93 7.41 -18.84
CA TYR A 73 1.91 6.91 -20.22
C TYR A 73 2.29 7.99 -21.25
N THR A 74 1.71 9.19 -21.15
CA THR A 74 1.95 10.30 -22.10
C THR A 74 3.35 10.92 -21.98
N VAL A 75 3.90 11.00 -20.76
CA VAL A 75 5.24 11.59 -20.52
C VAL A 75 6.35 10.58 -20.83
N SER A 76 6.13 9.29 -20.50
CA SER A 76 7.08 8.21 -20.75
C SER A 76 7.24 7.87 -22.23
N SER A 77 6.21 8.04 -23.07
CA SER A 77 6.35 7.82 -24.52
C SER A 77 7.34 8.79 -25.20
N ALA A 78 7.68 9.91 -24.56
CA ALA A 78 8.65 10.87 -25.07
C ALA A 78 10.09 10.65 -24.57
N THR A 79 10.32 9.92 -23.46
CA THR A 79 11.66 9.86 -22.79
C THR A 79 11.97 8.60 -21.95
N ALA A 80 11.14 7.55 -21.91
CA ALA A 80 11.31 6.50 -20.89
C ALA A 80 12.41 5.43 -21.16
N PRO A 81 13.12 4.97 -20.11
CA PRO A 81 14.04 3.84 -20.15
C PRO A 81 13.31 2.49 -20.36
N PRO A 82 14.00 1.44 -20.85
CA PRO A 82 13.41 0.16 -21.28
C PRO A 82 12.68 -0.66 -20.20
N THR A 83 12.70 -0.22 -18.94
CA THR A 83 11.97 -0.85 -17.81
C THR A 83 10.56 -0.31 -17.64
N ALA A 84 10.19 0.77 -18.33
CA ALA A 84 8.82 1.26 -18.39
C ALA A 84 8.05 0.47 -19.45
N VAL A 85 7.50 -0.68 -19.07
CA VAL A 85 6.54 -1.40 -19.93
C VAL A 85 5.25 -0.57 -19.95
N CYS A 86 5.17 0.35 -20.91
CA CYS A 86 4.00 1.19 -21.11
C CYS A 86 2.79 0.32 -21.49
N GLY A 87 1.64 0.55 -20.85
CA GLY A 87 0.37 -0.11 -21.18
C GLY A 87 -0.05 -1.26 -20.26
N VAL A 88 0.67 -1.55 -19.18
CA VAL A 88 0.25 -2.53 -18.16
C VAL A 88 -0.76 -1.87 -17.20
N PRO A 89 -1.98 -2.41 -17.02
CA PRO A 89 -2.87 -1.99 -15.94
C PRO A 89 -2.16 -2.04 -14.59
N LEU A 90 -2.50 -1.15 -13.65
CA LEU A 90 -1.96 -1.15 -12.28
C LEU A 90 -0.45 -0.83 -12.16
N GLN A 91 0.20 -0.19 -13.14
CA GLN A 91 1.65 0.06 -13.11
C GLN A 91 2.12 0.78 -11.82
N LEU A 92 1.44 1.85 -11.41
CA LEU A 92 1.77 2.55 -10.16
C LEU A 92 1.54 1.67 -8.93
N GLN A 93 0.43 0.94 -8.86
CA GLN A 93 0.12 0.05 -7.75
C GLN A 93 1.14 -1.09 -7.63
N LEU A 94 1.58 -1.66 -8.75
CA LEU A 94 2.65 -2.65 -8.81
C LEU A 94 3.99 -2.05 -8.34
N HIS A 95 4.28 -0.80 -8.72
CA HIS A 95 5.47 -0.09 -8.27
C HIS A 95 5.46 0.13 -6.74
N HIS A 96 4.36 0.64 -6.18
CA HIS A 96 4.20 0.82 -4.73
C HIS A 96 4.35 -0.52 -3.98
N THR A 97 3.75 -1.58 -4.54
CA THR A 97 3.82 -2.94 -3.98
C THR A 97 5.25 -3.47 -3.98
N ALA A 98 5.99 -3.33 -5.09
CA ALA A 98 7.38 -3.79 -5.18
C ALA A 98 8.28 -3.09 -4.14
N LEU A 99 8.17 -1.77 -4.04
CA LEU A 99 8.91 -0.97 -3.07
C LEU A 99 8.53 -1.33 -1.61
N GLY A 100 7.24 -1.49 -1.34
CA GLY A 100 6.74 -1.91 -0.04
C GLY A 100 7.26 -3.29 0.38
N MET A 101 7.25 -4.26 -0.53
CA MET A 101 7.78 -5.61 -0.27
C MET A 101 9.29 -5.58 -0.01
N GLN A 102 10.05 -4.76 -0.75
CA GLN A 102 11.48 -4.58 -0.51
C GLN A 102 11.74 -3.99 0.90
N LEU A 103 10.94 -3.02 1.33
CA LEU A 103 11.04 -2.41 2.65
C LEU A 103 10.74 -3.44 3.77
N LEU A 104 9.66 -4.21 3.60
CA LEU A 104 9.22 -5.21 4.58
C LEU A 104 10.17 -6.41 4.69
N ALA A 105 10.92 -6.73 3.63
CA ALA A 105 11.88 -7.82 3.61
C ALA A 105 13.20 -7.52 4.34
N ASN A 106 13.48 -6.26 4.67
CA ASN A 106 14.78 -5.90 5.24
C ASN A 106 14.97 -6.41 6.68
N PRO A 107 16.10 -7.06 7.02
CA PRO A 107 16.37 -7.61 8.35
C PRO A 107 16.47 -6.55 9.46
N ASN A 108 16.81 -5.29 9.16
CA ASN A 108 17.07 -4.27 10.18
C ASN A 108 15.85 -3.45 10.58
N TYR A 109 14.82 -3.41 9.73
CA TYR A 109 13.65 -2.55 9.90
C TYR A 109 12.34 -3.16 9.40
N GLY A 110 12.32 -4.40 8.89
CA GLY A 110 11.08 -5.06 8.49
C GLY A 110 10.16 -5.29 9.68
N ILE A 111 8.97 -4.69 9.66
CA ILE A 111 8.02 -4.70 10.79
C ILE A 111 7.28 -6.04 10.96
N LEU A 112 7.36 -6.95 9.98
CA LEU A 112 6.70 -8.25 10.04
C LEU A 112 7.58 -9.36 10.65
N GLN A 113 8.81 -9.05 11.05
CA GLN A 113 9.78 -10.09 11.43
C GLN A 113 9.44 -10.86 12.70
N SER A 114 8.70 -10.27 13.62
CA SER A 114 8.26 -10.92 14.85
C SER A 114 7.11 -11.91 14.63
N LEU A 115 6.50 -11.91 13.45
CA LEU A 115 5.41 -12.82 13.11
C LEU A 115 5.94 -14.21 12.73
N SER A 116 5.08 -15.24 12.84
CA SER A 116 5.38 -16.57 12.31
C SER A 116 5.61 -16.53 10.80
N LYS A 117 6.32 -17.51 10.23
CA LYS A 117 6.53 -17.56 8.77
C LYS A 117 5.21 -17.64 7.98
N SER A 118 4.20 -18.29 8.56
CA SER A 118 2.85 -18.36 7.99
C SER A 118 2.20 -16.98 7.96
N ASP A 119 2.21 -16.27 9.09
CA ASP A 119 1.60 -14.94 9.21
C ASP A 119 2.35 -13.89 8.39
N GLN A 120 3.69 -14.00 8.28
CA GLN A 120 4.48 -13.16 7.39
C GLN A 120 4.05 -13.32 5.93
N ARG A 121 3.78 -14.56 5.49
CA ARG A 121 3.33 -14.85 4.14
C ARG A 121 1.91 -14.31 3.91
N ASN A 122 1.01 -14.55 4.86
CA ASN A 122 -0.37 -14.07 4.80
C ASN A 122 -0.42 -12.53 4.78
N ALA A 123 0.26 -11.88 5.74
CA ALA A 123 0.34 -10.43 5.79
C ALA A 123 0.89 -9.81 4.50
N LYS A 124 1.96 -10.36 3.92
CA LYS A 124 2.51 -9.86 2.65
C LYS A 124 1.51 -10.01 1.50
N ARG A 125 0.84 -11.17 1.39
CA ARG A 125 -0.20 -11.40 0.38
C ARG A 125 -1.32 -10.37 0.53
N ASP A 126 -1.80 -10.15 1.76
CA ASP A 126 -2.95 -9.30 2.02
C ASP A 126 -2.59 -7.81 1.85
N ILE A 127 -1.38 -7.39 2.25
CA ILE A 127 -0.84 -6.05 1.93
C ILE A 127 -0.78 -5.83 0.41
N CYS A 128 -0.27 -6.80 -0.37
CA CYS A 128 -0.27 -6.70 -1.83
C CYS A 128 -1.69 -6.53 -2.37
N GLY A 129 -2.65 -7.31 -1.87
CA GLY A 129 -4.06 -7.19 -2.25
C GLY A 129 -4.63 -5.79 -1.98
N CYS A 130 -4.37 -5.24 -0.78
CA CYS A 130 -4.79 -3.89 -0.44
C CYS A 130 -4.19 -2.82 -1.37
N LEU A 131 -2.89 -2.91 -1.66
CA LEU A 131 -2.19 -1.94 -2.51
C LEU A 131 -2.71 -1.98 -3.96
N LEU A 132 -2.88 -3.18 -4.52
CA LEU A 132 -3.44 -3.35 -5.86
C LEU A 132 -4.89 -2.89 -5.94
N GLY A 133 -5.68 -3.13 -4.90
CA GLY A 133 -7.08 -2.70 -4.79
C GLY A 133 -7.29 -1.18 -4.69
N THR A 134 -6.21 -0.39 -4.55
CA THR A 134 -6.30 1.09 -4.54
C THR A 134 -6.49 1.70 -5.93
N ASP A 135 -6.34 0.93 -7.02
CA ASP A 135 -6.65 1.46 -8.35
C ASP A 135 -8.15 1.73 -8.49
N MET A 136 -8.48 2.98 -8.78
CA MET A 136 -9.87 3.42 -8.95
C MET A 136 -10.58 2.77 -10.14
N ALA A 137 -9.86 2.17 -11.09
CA ALA A 137 -10.46 1.33 -12.13
C ALA A 137 -11.14 0.07 -11.55
N LEU A 138 -10.64 -0.45 -10.43
CA LEU A 138 -11.18 -1.61 -9.72
C LEU A 138 -12.25 -1.25 -8.68
N HIS A 139 -12.50 0.04 -8.45
CA HIS A 139 -13.35 0.51 -7.35
C HIS A 139 -14.71 -0.18 -7.27
N LYS A 140 -15.43 -0.29 -8.39
CA LYS A 140 -16.78 -0.89 -8.43
C LYS A 140 -16.75 -2.37 -8.02
N GLU A 141 -15.74 -3.09 -8.50
CA GLU A 141 -15.56 -4.52 -8.22
C GLU A 141 -15.22 -4.74 -6.75
N VAL A 142 -14.25 -4.00 -6.22
CA VAL A 142 -13.83 -4.09 -4.80
C VAL A 142 -14.98 -3.79 -3.86
N VAL A 143 -15.76 -2.73 -4.12
CA VAL A 143 -16.93 -2.37 -3.29
C VAL A 143 -18.02 -3.44 -3.37
N SER A 144 -18.27 -4.01 -4.57
CA SER A 144 -19.25 -5.08 -4.74
C SER A 144 -18.87 -6.33 -3.95
N HIS A 145 -17.61 -6.76 -4.04
CA HIS A 145 -17.11 -7.92 -3.29
C HIS A 145 -17.17 -7.68 -1.78
N GLY A 146 -16.77 -6.50 -1.30
CA GLY A 146 -16.82 -6.16 0.12
C GLY A 146 -18.25 -6.19 0.68
N ARG A 147 -19.23 -5.70 -0.07
CA ARG A 147 -20.65 -5.77 0.33
C ARG A 147 -21.16 -7.21 0.40
N ALA A 148 -20.81 -8.04 -0.57
CA ALA A 148 -21.20 -9.45 -0.58
C ALA A 148 -20.61 -10.22 0.62
N ALA A 149 -19.34 -9.97 0.95
CA ALA A 149 -18.66 -10.62 2.07
C ALA A 149 -19.22 -10.22 3.45
N LEU A 150 -19.78 -9.02 3.59
CA LEU A 150 -20.42 -8.58 4.84
C LEU A 150 -21.89 -9.03 4.96
N ALA A 151 -22.48 -9.54 3.88
CA ALA A 151 -23.86 -10.02 3.86
C ALA A 151 -23.98 -11.54 4.11
N SER A 152 -22.85 -12.26 4.10
CA SER A 152 -22.72 -13.70 4.39
C SER A 152 -22.34 -13.95 5.84
#